data_AF-A0A954MHR7-F1
#
_entry.id   AF-A0A954MHR7-F1
#
_cell.length_a   1.000
_cell.length_b   1.000
_cell.length_c   1.000
_cell.angle_alpha   90.00
_cell.angle_beta   90.00
_cell.angle_gamma   90.00
#
_symmetry.space_group_name_H-M   'P 1'
#
loop_
_entity.id
_entity.type
_entity.pdbx_description
1 polymer ?
#
loop_
_entity_poly.entity_id
_entity_poly.type
_entity_poly.pdbx_seq_one_letter_code
_entity_poly.pdbx_strand_id
1 'polypeptide(L)'
;GSAEKVSVKLGVPTPAHAGLESNADHSERAVNEQVGEQQEELPPGRYRLPDDRPALNENRLKELGIHVYRSDRLVLLTDVDADQVATIPLMADQLFTVLEGYFGPLPPSPEQSSFQVTGCLMRNVERFRAAGLMPSEEFSFEHGRHHHYQFWMFNPEQEYYRRHLAFHEFVHCFMTCECGMIDTPPNWYIEGMAEYFATHSLSRDETGKTMLEFSVMPSQYDGYEGWGRITQLRKQAGFVRTPATAADEIQELNIRPFRQAVAVEPGPALKQLDYSEAWAVCWFLNVHPGFQEHWEPLRHMRTFRSFTAAAEAAFEQLGSLAEADWLLFSETICEGFDPERCFPVHRPDAEAGEYLSESQSFEFDVRSDRDWQESPVRLRAGNRVRIMGAGRCQIRGGSEIWETEPQGISIDFFKGIPLGTLVCTFVSADGRKISNRLPVGREMVIAAPYDSVLWFQINDSSGSRADNEGSFQVTATAADF
;
A
#
# COMPACT_ATOMS: atom_id res chain seq x y z
N GLY A 1 -0.67 40.05 35.52
CA GLY A 1 -1.46 39.54 36.66
C GLY A 1 -1.21 38.05 36.73
N SER A 2 -0.65 37.60 37.85
CA SER A 2 -0.20 36.24 38.16
C SER A 2 -1.33 35.20 38.06
N ALA A 3 -1.02 34.01 37.57
CA ALA A 3 -1.81 32.80 37.83
C ALA A 3 -0.86 31.63 38.14
N GLU A 4 -1.17 30.97 39.25
CA GLU A 4 -0.29 30.12 40.07
C GLU A 4 -0.08 28.71 39.52
N LYS A 5 1.10 28.17 39.84
CA LYS A 5 1.41 26.74 39.83
C LYS A 5 0.89 26.10 41.12
N VAL A 6 0.19 24.97 41.01
CA VAL A 6 -0.11 24.08 42.14
C VAL A 6 0.66 22.77 41.96
N SER A 7 1.60 22.53 42.87
CA SER A 7 2.29 21.26 43.07
C SER A 7 1.57 20.44 44.14
N VAL A 8 1.37 19.15 43.91
CA VAL A 8 0.94 18.20 44.95
C VAL A 8 2.00 17.12 45.09
N LYS A 9 2.65 17.09 46.26
CA LYS A 9 3.47 15.98 46.77
C LYS A 9 2.54 14.98 47.46
N LEU A 10 2.68 13.69 47.17
CA LEU A 10 2.19 12.63 48.04
C LEU A 10 3.28 11.58 48.25
N GLY A 11 3.48 11.26 49.53
CA GLY A 11 4.62 10.52 50.05
C GLY A 11 4.47 9.00 49.98
N VAL A 12 5.64 8.38 50.15
CA VAL A 12 5.91 6.96 50.32
C VAL A 12 5.35 6.45 51.66
N PRO A 13 4.97 5.17 51.72
CA PRO A 13 5.48 4.35 52.82
C PRO A 13 6.00 2.98 52.38
N THR A 14 7.20 2.66 52.85
CA THR A 14 7.82 1.32 52.91
C THR A 14 7.13 0.47 53.99
N PRO A 15 7.17 -0.86 53.86
CA PRO A 15 7.49 -1.69 55.03
C PRO A 15 8.51 -2.80 54.77
N ALA A 16 8.91 -3.39 55.89
CA ALA A 16 10.19 -4.01 56.19
C ALA A 16 10.32 -5.52 55.95
N HIS A 17 11.57 -5.95 56.10
CA HIS A 17 12.20 -7.28 56.13
C HIS A 17 11.49 -8.44 56.86
N ALA A 18 11.70 -9.66 56.33
CA ALA A 18 12.15 -10.91 56.99
C ALA A 18 12.33 -11.97 55.86
N GLY A 19 13.34 -12.85 55.73
CA GLY A 19 14.26 -13.52 56.65
C GLY A 19 14.07 -15.05 56.52
N LEU A 20 15.17 -15.83 56.46
CA LEU A 20 15.34 -17.32 56.59
C LEU A 20 15.58 -18.10 55.26
N GLU A 21 16.82 -18.54 54.99
CA GLU A 21 17.50 -19.83 55.36
C GLU A 21 17.31 -20.93 54.29
N SER A 22 18.33 -21.20 53.47
CA SER A 22 19.34 -22.28 53.57
C SER A 22 18.85 -23.68 53.16
N ASN A 23 19.40 -24.23 52.07
CA ASN A 23 20.20 -25.47 52.11
C ASN A 23 20.82 -25.79 50.75
N ALA A 24 22.10 -26.19 50.82
CA ALA A 24 22.88 -26.75 49.74
C ALA A 24 22.55 -28.23 49.55
N ASP A 25 22.66 -28.74 48.33
CA ASP A 25 23.22 -30.08 48.12
C ASP A 25 23.88 -30.23 46.74
N HIS A 26 24.93 -31.04 46.73
CA HIS A 26 25.89 -31.39 45.69
C HIS A 26 25.20 -32.09 44.48
N SER A 27 25.68 -32.08 43.23
CA SER A 27 26.97 -32.59 42.76
C SER A 27 26.99 -32.59 41.21
N GLU A 28 28.15 -32.23 40.65
CA GLU A 28 28.79 -32.77 39.45
C GLU A 28 27.98 -33.07 38.17
N ARG A 29 28.27 -32.33 37.10
CA ARG A 29 28.90 -32.92 35.89
C ARG A 29 29.48 -31.86 34.96
N ALA A 30 30.67 -32.19 34.46
CA ALA A 30 31.61 -31.34 33.75
C ALA A 30 31.02 -30.59 32.55
N VAL A 31 31.26 -29.27 32.53
CA VAL A 31 31.13 -28.43 31.34
C VAL A 31 32.44 -28.55 30.56
N ASN A 32 32.35 -29.10 29.36
CA ASN A 32 33.42 -29.09 28.38
C ASN A 32 33.39 -27.71 27.70
N GLU A 33 34.43 -26.89 27.91
CA GLU A 33 34.64 -25.64 27.22
C GLU A 33 34.80 -25.90 25.72
N GLN A 34 33.82 -25.46 24.93
CA GLN A 34 34.06 -25.00 23.57
C GLN A 34 33.74 -23.52 23.54
N VAL A 35 34.79 -22.73 23.36
CA VAL A 35 34.76 -21.29 23.10
C VAL A 35 34.02 -21.08 21.79
N GLY A 36 32.71 -20.85 21.87
CA GLY A 36 31.99 -20.13 20.84
C GLY A 36 32.24 -18.65 21.08
N GLU A 37 32.76 -17.96 20.06
CA GLU A 37 32.72 -16.50 20.00
C GLU A 37 31.26 -16.07 20.19
N GLN A 38 30.93 -15.62 21.40
CA GLN A 38 29.69 -14.91 21.64
C GLN A 38 29.84 -13.58 20.91
N GLN A 39 29.22 -13.46 19.74
CA GLN A 39 28.82 -12.15 19.24
C GLN A 39 28.00 -11.52 20.36
N GLU A 40 28.53 -10.45 20.97
CA GLU A 40 27.75 -9.60 21.86
C GLU A 40 26.51 -9.14 21.07
N GLU A 41 25.35 -9.70 21.40
CA GLU A 41 24.07 -9.16 20.94
C GLU A 41 24.00 -7.71 21.37
N LEU A 42 24.17 -6.81 20.40
CA LEU A 42 23.99 -5.38 20.61
C LEU A 42 22.59 -5.17 21.19
N PRO A 43 22.45 -4.37 22.27
CA PRO A 43 21.14 -4.11 22.85
C PRO A 43 20.22 -3.52 21.78
N PRO A 44 18.97 -4.02 21.65
CA PRO A 44 18.08 -3.62 20.58
C PRO A 44 17.82 -2.10 20.63
N GLY A 45 17.94 -1.45 19.46
CA GLY A 45 17.50 -0.08 19.23
C GLY A 45 18.52 1.06 19.45
N ARG A 46 19.82 0.77 19.64
CA ARG A 46 20.84 1.84 19.74
C ARG A 46 21.69 2.02 18.49
N TYR A 47 21.88 0.97 17.72
CA TYR A 47 22.71 0.97 16.52
C TYR A 47 22.05 0.16 15.40
N ARG A 48 22.33 0.53 14.15
CA ARG A 48 22.08 -0.34 13.00
C ARG A 48 23.15 -1.44 12.92
N LEU A 49 22.93 -2.46 12.10
CA LEU A 49 23.90 -3.54 11.89
C LEU A 49 25.26 -2.99 11.42
N PRO A 50 26.38 -3.62 11.80
CA PRO A 50 27.69 -3.28 11.26
C PRO A 50 27.71 -3.36 9.73
N ASP A 51 28.48 -2.48 9.10
CA ASP A 51 28.65 -2.51 7.65
C ASP A 51 29.49 -3.74 7.26
N ASP A 52 28.84 -4.72 6.65
CA ASP A 52 29.43 -6.01 6.25
C ASP A 52 29.78 -6.07 4.76
N ARG A 53 29.68 -4.95 4.05
CA ARG A 53 29.92 -4.92 2.60
C ARG A 53 31.39 -5.27 2.30
N PRO A 54 31.65 -6.14 1.30
CA PRO A 54 33.01 -6.53 0.97
C PRO A 54 33.80 -5.37 0.36
N ALA A 55 35.10 -5.33 0.65
CA ALA A 55 36.01 -4.39 0.01
C ALA A 55 36.06 -4.65 -1.51
N LEU A 56 35.97 -3.59 -2.31
CA LEU A 56 35.93 -3.68 -3.77
C LEU A 56 37.33 -3.60 -4.37
N ASN A 57 37.66 -4.56 -5.24
CA ASN A 57 38.86 -4.50 -6.08
C ASN A 57 38.51 -3.91 -7.45
N GLU A 58 38.54 -2.58 -7.57
CA GLU A 58 38.09 -1.88 -8.79
C GLU A 58 38.89 -2.24 -10.05
N ASN A 59 40.18 -2.58 -9.91
CA ASN A 59 40.98 -3.05 -11.04
C ASN A 59 40.43 -4.35 -11.60
N ARG A 60 40.10 -5.29 -10.70
CA ARG A 60 39.49 -6.57 -11.08
C ARG A 60 38.11 -6.40 -11.69
N LEU A 61 37.29 -5.50 -11.14
CA LEU A 61 35.97 -5.18 -11.69
C LEU A 61 36.08 -4.64 -13.12
N LYS A 62 36.99 -3.69 -13.34
CA LYS A 62 37.25 -3.11 -14.66
C LYS A 62 37.73 -4.15 -15.68
N GLU A 63 38.63 -5.06 -15.29
CA GLU A 63 39.09 -6.17 -16.14
C GLU A 63 37.93 -7.08 -16.60
N LEU A 64 36.95 -7.30 -15.73
CA LEU A 64 35.76 -8.11 -16.01
C LEU A 64 34.64 -7.32 -16.71
N GLY A 65 34.85 -6.04 -17.01
CA GLY A 65 33.85 -5.17 -17.64
C GLY A 65 32.70 -4.78 -16.70
N ILE A 66 32.96 -4.71 -15.39
CA ILE A 66 32.04 -4.21 -14.38
C ILE A 66 32.48 -2.78 -14.01
N HIS A 67 31.57 -1.83 -14.21
CA HIS A 67 31.74 -0.43 -13.89
C HIS A 67 31.21 -0.12 -12.49
N VAL A 68 31.80 0.89 -11.85
CA VAL A 68 31.44 1.35 -10.50
C VAL A 68 30.95 2.78 -10.59
N TYR A 69 29.70 3.02 -10.18
CA TYR A 69 29.13 4.36 -10.02
C TYR A 69 28.84 4.60 -8.54
N ARG A 70 29.14 5.80 -8.03
CA ARG A 70 29.08 6.10 -6.59
C ARG A 70 28.27 7.36 -6.32
N SER A 71 27.53 7.32 -5.23
CA SER A 71 26.94 8.47 -4.55
C SER A 71 27.12 8.32 -3.03
N ASP A 72 26.54 9.22 -2.25
CA ASP A 72 26.65 9.16 -0.79
C ASP A 72 25.95 7.91 -0.23
N ARG A 73 24.86 7.46 -0.88
CA ARG A 73 24.01 6.38 -0.39
C ARG A 73 24.08 5.09 -1.20
N LEU A 74 24.55 5.12 -2.46
CA LEU A 74 24.62 3.91 -3.30
C LEU A 74 25.95 3.79 -4.04
N VAL A 75 26.53 2.59 -3.97
CA VAL A 75 27.58 2.10 -4.88
C VAL A 75 26.94 1.10 -5.83
N LEU A 76 26.82 1.48 -7.11
CA LEU A 76 26.26 0.62 -8.15
C LEU A 76 27.37 -0.05 -8.95
N LEU A 77 27.39 -1.38 -8.91
CA LEU A 77 28.26 -2.25 -9.71
C LEU A 77 27.44 -2.78 -10.89
N THR A 78 27.87 -2.49 -12.11
CA THR A 78 27.08 -2.85 -13.30
C THR A 78 27.92 -3.06 -14.54
N ASP A 79 27.50 -4.00 -15.39
CA ASP A 79 28.00 -4.19 -16.76
C ASP A 79 27.02 -3.66 -17.83
N VAL A 80 26.03 -2.86 -17.40
CA VAL A 80 25.11 -2.11 -18.25
C VAL A 80 25.76 -0.79 -18.68
N ASP A 81 25.37 -0.31 -19.87
CA ASP A 81 25.90 0.91 -20.46
C ASP A 81 25.61 2.15 -19.60
N ALA A 82 26.58 3.08 -19.54
CA ALA A 82 26.57 4.20 -18.60
C ALA A 82 25.36 5.13 -18.75
N ASP A 83 24.92 5.38 -19.99
CA ASP A 83 23.79 6.23 -20.33
C ASP A 83 22.47 5.77 -19.70
N GLN A 84 22.36 4.48 -19.39
CA GLN A 84 21.16 3.87 -18.81
C GLN A 84 21.13 3.87 -17.29
N VAL A 85 22.28 4.00 -16.62
CA VAL A 85 22.40 3.63 -15.19
C VAL A 85 23.26 4.59 -14.35
N ALA A 86 24.09 5.44 -14.97
CA ALA A 86 25.04 6.28 -14.24
C ALA A 86 24.37 7.27 -13.28
N THR A 87 23.10 7.63 -13.52
CA THR A 87 22.34 8.55 -12.66
C THR A 87 21.68 7.86 -11.47
N ILE A 88 21.51 6.53 -11.48
CA ILE A 88 20.78 5.79 -10.44
C ILE A 88 21.32 6.06 -9.02
N PRO A 89 22.65 6.08 -8.78
CA PRO A 89 23.18 6.41 -7.45
C PRO A 89 22.71 7.77 -6.90
N LEU A 90 22.75 8.82 -7.72
CA LEU A 90 22.29 10.15 -7.31
C LEU A 90 20.77 10.21 -7.07
N MET A 91 20.00 9.34 -7.74
CA MET A 91 18.57 9.20 -7.51
C MET A 91 18.29 8.47 -6.19
N ALA A 92 19.12 7.49 -5.81
CA ALA A 92 19.04 6.80 -4.52
C ALA A 92 19.32 7.75 -3.35
N ASP A 93 20.18 8.76 -3.52
CA ASP A 93 20.38 9.81 -2.50
C ASP A 93 19.10 10.64 -2.27
N GLN A 94 18.33 10.91 -3.33
CA GLN A 94 17.03 11.58 -3.22
C GLN A 94 16.03 10.69 -2.48
N LEU A 95 15.96 9.40 -2.85
CA LEU A 95 15.11 8.42 -2.19
C LEU A 95 15.44 8.30 -0.69
N PHE A 96 16.72 8.23 -0.33
CA PHE A 96 17.15 8.17 1.06
C PHE A 96 16.62 9.36 1.87
N THR A 97 16.62 10.56 1.29
CA THR A 97 16.07 11.77 1.95
C THR A 97 14.57 11.61 2.22
N VAL A 98 13.81 11.03 1.28
CA VAL A 98 12.38 10.74 1.46
C VAL A 98 12.16 9.66 2.52
N LEU A 99 12.97 8.60 2.52
CA LEU A 99 12.88 7.51 3.50
C LEU A 99 13.18 7.99 4.93
N GLU A 100 14.22 8.80 5.13
CA GLU A 100 14.48 9.40 6.45
C GLU A 100 13.38 10.37 6.87
N GLY A 101 12.82 11.14 5.93
CA GLY A 101 11.69 12.03 6.21
C GLY A 101 10.44 11.27 6.67
N TYR A 102 10.19 10.07 6.13
CA TYR A 102 9.03 9.26 6.44
C TYR A 102 9.22 8.35 7.67
N PHE A 103 10.28 7.53 7.68
CA PHE A 103 10.53 6.55 8.73
C PHE A 103 11.30 7.11 9.93
N GLY A 104 11.78 8.35 9.82
CA GLY A 104 12.74 8.94 10.75
C GLY A 104 14.19 8.55 10.44
N PRO A 105 15.16 9.22 11.08
CA PRO A 105 16.58 8.99 10.86
C PRO A 105 17.00 7.58 11.29
N LEU A 106 17.97 7.02 10.58
CA LEU A 106 18.56 5.74 10.98
C LEU A 106 19.41 5.88 12.25
N PRO A 107 19.42 4.87 13.13
CA PRO A 107 20.41 4.81 14.20
C PRO A 107 21.85 4.83 13.65
N PRO A 108 22.84 5.31 14.41
CA PRO A 108 24.23 5.25 13.99
C PRO A 108 24.68 3.80 13.82
N SER A 109 25.69 3.54 12.99
CA SER A 109 26.41 2.25 13.06
C SER A 109 27.35 2.24 14.27
N PRO A 110 27.74 1.06 14.78
CA PRO A 110 28.72 0.94 15.86
C PRO A 110 30.05 1.65 15.50
N GLU A 111 30.43 1.65 14.23
CA GLU A 111 31.64 2.28 13.69
C GLU A 111 31.44 3.75 13.27
N GLN A 112 30.24 4.32 13.46
CA GLN A 112 29.85 5.67 13.02
C GLN A 112 30.01 5.92 11.50
N SER A 113 30.04 4.85 10.70
CA SER A 113 29.96 4.93 9.26
C SER A 113 28.62 5.51 8.80
N SER A 114 28.62 6.21 7.66
CA SER A 114 27.39 6.64 6.99
C SER A 114 26.66 5.44 6.38
N PHE A 115 25.33 5.51 6.31
CA PHE A 115 24.54 4.51 5.58
C PHE A 115 24.83 4.59 4.09
N GLN A 116 25.28 3.48 3.51
CA GLN A 116 25.52 3.33 2.09
C GLN A 116 25.31 1.85 1.70
N VAL A 117 24.71 1.63 0.53
CA VAL A 117 24.35 0.31 0.00
C VAL A 117 25.27 -0.03 -1.20
N THR A 118 25.54 -1.32 -1.43
CA THR A 118 26.17 -1.81 -2.66
C THR A 118 25.16 -2.60 -3.49
N GLY A 119 24.79 -2.07 -4.65
CA GLY A 119 23.89 -2.74 -5.59
C GLY A 119 24.64 -3.38 -6.76
N CYS A 120 24.30 -4.62 -7.12
CA CYS A 120 24.78 -5.29 -8.32
C CYS A 120 23.66 -5.36 -9.37
N LEU A 121 23.78 -4.57 -10.45
CA LEU A 121 22.85 -4.56 -11.58
C LEU A 121 23.48 -5.29 -12.77
N MET A 122 22.94 -6.46 -13.11
CA MET A 122 23.63 -7.45 -13.93
C MET A 122 22.93 -7.69 -15.27
N ARG A 123 23.62 -7.42 -16.38
CA ARG A 123 23.29 -7.92 -17.71
C ARG A 123 23.89 -9.31 -17.93
N ASN A 124 25.12 -9.55 -17.46
CA ASN A 124 25.80 -10.84 -17.52
C ASN A 124 26.26 -11.30 -16.14
N VAL A 125 25.49 -12.23 -15.56
CA VAL A 125 25.70 -12.81 -14.22
C VAL A 125 27.08 -13.46 -14.06
N GLU A 126 27.63 -14.05 -15.12
CA GLU A 126 28.93 -14.73 -15.06
C GLU A 126 30.08 -13.78 -14.73
N ARG A 127 29.98 -12.51 -15.14
CA ARG A 127 30.99 -11.48 -14.79
C ARG A 127 31.02 -11.23 -13.29
N PHE A 128 29.85 -11.15 -12.66
CA PHE A 128 29.71 -10.93 -11.23
C PHE A 128 30.14 -12.15 -10.43
N ARG A 129 29.83 -13.36 -10.92
CA ARG A 129 30.36 -14.61 -10.35
C ARG A 129 31.88 -14.65 -10.41
N ALA A 130 32.48 -14.33 -11.56
CA ALA A 130 33.93 -14.28 -11.74
C ALA A 130 34.62 -13.17 -10.92
N ALA A 131 33.86 -12.15 -10.53
CA ALA A 131 34.31 -11.07 -9.64
C ALA A 131 34.18 -11.42 -8.14
N GLY A 132 33.57 -12.56 -7.80
CA GLY A 132 33.27 -12.92 -6.41
C GLY A 132 32.19 -12.03 -5.77
N LEU A 133 31.33 -11.41 -6.59
CA LEU A 133 30.27 -10.51 -6.14
C LEU A 133 28.92 -11.21 -5.93
N MET A 134 28.78 -12.46 -6.36
CA MET A 134 27.52 -13.20 -6.17
C MET A 134 27.34 -13.59 -4.71
N PRO A 135 26.09 -13.59 -4.20
CA PRO A 135 25.80 -14.12 -2.88
C PRO A 135 26.03 -15.64 -2.84
N SER A 136 25.91 -16.24 -1.65
CA SER A 136 26.04 -17.71 -1.50
C SER A 136 25.05 -18.45 -2.41
N GLU A 137 25.37 -19.69 -2.78
CA GLU A 137 24.50 -20.49 -3.69
C GLU A 137 23.11 -20.76 -3.11
N GLU A 138 22.96 -20.68 -1.78
CA GLU A 138 21.69 -20.81 -1.06
C GLU A 138 20.77 -19.58 -1.23
N PHE A 139 21.31 -18.47 -1.74
CA PHE A 139 20.60 -17.21 -1.95
C PHE A 139 20.12 -17.09 -3.40
N SER A 140 18.93 -17.66 -3.68
CA SER A 140 18.27 -17.56 -4.97
C SER A 140 17.32 -16.35 -5.07
N PHE A 141 17.13 -15.83 -6.29
CA PHE A 141 16.20 -14.75 -6.61
C PHE A 141 15.83 -14.75 -8.10
N GLU A 142 14.62 -14.28 -8.43
CA GLU A 142 14.11 -14.26 -9.82
C GLU A 142 14.41 -12.95 -10.56
N HIS A 143 14.32 -11.81 -9.86
CA HIS A 143 14.49 -10.49 -10.46
C HIS A 143 15.45 -9.62 -9.67
N GLY A 144 15.23 -9.49 -8.36
CA GLY A 144 16.07 -8.80 -7.42
C GLY A 144 15.96 -9.43 -6.04
N ARG A 145 16.98 -9.20 -5.20
CA ARG A 145 16.92 -9.51 -3.78
C ARG A 145 18.00 -8.76 -3.01
N HIS A 146 17.67 -8.31 -1.81
CA HIS A 146 18.59 -7.68 -0.87
C HIS A 146 19.05 -8.63 0.22
N HIS A 147 20.23 -8.33 0.77
CA HIS A 147 20.76 -8.90 2.01
C HIS A 147 21.59 -7.83 2.70
N HIS A 148 21.17 -7.42 3.90
CA HIS A 148 21.79 -6.33 4.65
C HIS A 148 21.99 -5.07 3.79
N TYR A 149 23.23 -4.59 3.65
CA TYR A 149 23.59 -3.41 2.88
C TYR A 149 23.91 -3.69 1.41
N GLN A 150 23.45 -4.83 0.89
CA GLN A 150 23.70 -5.24 -0.48
C GLN A 150 22.41 -5.66 -1.17
N PHE A 151 22.35 -5.47 -2.49
CA PHE A 151 21.32 -6.10 -3.32
C PHE A 151 21.88 -6.54 -4.66
N TRP A 152 21.19 -7.51 -5.26
CA TRP A 152 21.48 -8.05 -6.58
C TRP A 152 20.22 -8.04 -7.41
N MET A 153 20.33 -7.63 -8.66
CA MET A 153 19.22 -7.66 -9.61
C MET A 153 19.69 -7.94 -11.03
N PHE A 154 18.84 -8.61 -11.80
CA PHE A 154 19.04 -8.72 -13.25
C PHE A 154 18.55 -7.44 -13.92
N ASN A 155 19.24 -7.03 -14.98
CA ASN A 155 18.89 -5.84 -15.73
C ASN A 155 17.59 -6.03 -16.55
N PRO A 156 16.49 -5.33 -16.20
CA PRO A 156 15.28 -5.39 -17.00
C PRO A 156 15.44 -4.63 -18.32
N GLU A 157 14.59 -4.97 -19.30
CA GLU A 157 14.54 -4.28 -20.59
C GLU A 157 14.01 -2.86 -20.44
N GLN A 158 12.94 -2.68 -19.65
CA GLN A 158 12.28 -1.38 -19.47
C GLN A 158 13.10 -0.48 -18.53
N GLU A 159 13.36 0.75 -18.98
CA GLU A 159 14.18 1.72 -18.24
C GLU A 159 13.54 2.12 -16.90
N TYR A 160 12.22 2.37 -16.90
CA TYR A 160 11.48 2.66 -15.67
C TYR A 160 11.61 1.50 -14.68
N TYR A 161 11.27 0.28 -15.10
CA TYR A 161 11.28 -0.88 -14.21
C TYR A 161 12.67 -1.21 -13.67
N ARG A 162 13.75 -0.94 -14.44
CA ARG A 162 15.13 -1.03 -13.94
C ARG A 162 15.37 -0.10 -12.74
N ARG A 163 14.96 1.17 -12.83
CA ARG A 163 15.09 2.10 -11.70
C ARG A 163 14.19 1.68 -10.54
N HIS A 164 12.94 1.34 -10.83
CA HIS A 164 11.97 0.88 -9.84
C HIS A 164 12.54 -0.28 -9.02
N LEU A 165 13.07 -1.32 -9.67
CA LEU A 165 13.62 -2.47 -8.99
C LEU A 165 14.89 -2.12 -8.17
N ALA A 166 15.76 -1.25 -8.69
CA ALA A 166 16.91 -0.76 -7.92
C ALA A 166 16.49 0.02 -6.66
N PHE A 167 15.44 0.84 -6.75
CA PHE A 167 14.88 1.57 -5.62
C PHE A 167 14.15 0.66 -4.63
N HIS A 168 13.40 -0.33 -5.13
CA HIS A 168 12.71 -1.33 -4.30
C HIS A 168 13.69 -2.06 -3.39
N GLU A 169 14.79 -2.59 -3.95
CA GLU A 169 15.82 -3.25 -3.15
C GLU A 169 16.55 -2.29 -2.21
N PHE A 170 16.76 -1.04 -2.62
CA PHE A 170 17.34 -0.03 -1.76
C PHE A 170 16.45 0.29 -0.54
N VAL A 171 15.13 0.35 -0.72
CA VAL A 171 14.17 0.53 0.38
C VAL A 171 14.25 -0.64 1.35
N HIS A 172 14.37 -1.87 0.85
CA HIS A 172 14.61 -3.00 1.73
C HIS A 172 15.88 -2.84 2.56
N CYS A 173 17.03 -2.52 1.93
CA CYS A 173 18.26 -2.27 2.67
C CYS A 173 18.08 -1.21 3.77
N PHE A 174 17.29 -0.17 3.51
CA PHE A 174 16.98 0.87 4.51
C PHE A 174 16.11 0.34 5.65
N MET A 175 15.03 -0.39 5.33
CA MET A 175 14.06 -0.85 6.32
C MET A 175 14.59 -1.98 7.19
N THR A 176 15.59 -2.72 6.71
CA THR A 176 16.09 -3.95 7.37
C THR A 176 17.47 -3.76 8.00
N CYS A 177 18.10 -2.60 7.85
CA CYS A 177 19.47 -2.37 8.33
C CYS A 177 19.65 -2.47 9.85
N GLU A 178 18.58 -2.44 10.64
CA GLU A 178 18.67 -2.56 12.11
C GLU A 178 18.60 -4.01 12.60
N CYS A 179 17.92 -4.91 11.87
CA CYS A 179 17.62 -6.26 12.36
C CYS A 179 17.82 -7.39 11.33
N GLY A 180 18.27 -7.11 10.10
CA GLY A 180 18.71 -8.12 9.15
C GLY A 180 17.65 -9.19 8.82
N MET A 181 16.39 -8.77 8.66
CA MET A 181 15.20 -9.62 8.44
C MET A 181 14.71 -10.46 9.64
N ILE A 182 15.33 -10.37 10.81
CA ILE A 182 14.97 -11.21 11.97
C ILE A 182 13.73 -10.69 12.70
N ASP A 183 13.64 -9.37 12.89
CA ASP A 183 12.56 -8.71 13.64
C ASP A 183 11.97 -7.54 12.84
N THR A 184 11.84 -7.69 11.51
CA THR A 184 11.23 -6.66 10.67
C THR A 184 9.71 -6.68 10.79
N PRO A 185 9.01 -5.56 10.52
CA PRO A 185 7.57 -5.57 10.29
C PRO A 185 7.10 -6.68 9.32
N PRO A 186 5.79 -7.02 9.30
CA PRO A 186 5.25 -8.05 8.42
C PRO A 186 5.62 -7.87 6.94
N ASN A 187 5.78 -8.97 6.21
CA ASN A 187 6.22 -8.94 4.81
C ASN A 187 5.31 -8.10 3.91
N TRP A 188 3.98 -8.10 4.10
CA TRP A 188 3.09 -7.25 3.32
C TRP A 188 3.46 -5.77 3.44
N TYR A 189 3.94 -5.34 4.61
CA TYR A 189 4.36 -3.97 4.85
C TYR A 189 5.75 -3.71 4.29
N ILE A 190 6.73 -4.60 4.52
CA ILE A 190 8.09 -4.43 3.99
C ILE A 190 8.07 -4.34 2.45
N GLU A 191 7.38 -5.27 1.81
CA GLU A 191 7.29 -5.34 0.35
C GLU A 191 6.38 -4.24 -0.21
N GLY A 192 5.26 -3.95 0.47
CA GLY A 192 4.35 -2.88 0.07
C GLY A 192 4.98 -1.49 0.17
N MET A 193 5.75 -1.21 1.22
CA MET A 193 6.49 0.04 1.35
C MET A 193 7.66 0.14 0.37
N ALA A 194 8.33 -0.98 0.04
CA ALA A 194 9.35 -1.02 -1.00
C ALA A 194 8.77 -0.69 -2.38
N GLU A 195 7.63 -1.26 -2.74
CA GLU A 195 6.89 -0.90 -3.97
C GLU A 195 6.38 0.54 -3.95
N TYR A 196 5.84 0.99 -2.81
CA TYR A 196 5.32 2.35 -2.64
C TYR A 196 6.41 3.40 -2.87
N PHE A 197 7.54 3.29 -2.17
CA PHE A 197 8.64 4.25 -2.30
C PHE A 197 9.44 4.08 -3.59
N ALA A 198 9.44 2.91 -4.22
CA ALA A 198 10.07 2.73 -5.53
C ALA A 198 9.25 3.34 -6.67
N THR A 199 7.94 3.49 -6.50
CA THR A 199 7.06 4.10 -7.51
C THR A 199 7.34 5.60 -7.60
N HIS A 200 7.75 6.10 -8.77
CA HIS A 200 8.29 7.45 -8.90
C HIS A 200 7.90 8.13 -10.21
N SER A 201 7.87 9.46 -10.20
CA SER A 201 7.82 10.29 -11.40
C SER A 201 9.17 10.98 -11.61
N LEU A 202 9.48 11.26 -12.88
CA LEU A 202 10.68 11.99 -13.27
C LEU A 202 10.32 13.39 -13.76
N SER A 203 10.97 14.40 -13.20
CA SER A 203 10.91 15.77 -13.68
C SER A 203 12.31 16.37 -13.82
N ARG A 204 12.39 17.56 -14.42
CA ARG A 204 13.61 18.37 -14.43
C ARG A 204 13.32 19.68 -13.73
N ASP A 205 14.22 20.09 -12.85
CA ASP A 205 14.17 21.42 -12.27
C ASP A 205 14.58 22.50 -13.29
N GLU A 206 14.50 23.77 -12.87
CA GLU A 206 14.89 24.93 -13.68
C GLU A 206 16.35 24.90 -14.14
N THR A 207 17.22 24.15 -13.44
CA THR A 207 18.64 23.98 -13.78
C THR A 207 18.89 22.81 -14.74
N GLY A 208 17.84 22.06 -15.07
CA GLY A 208 17.89 20.85 -15.91
C GLY A 208 18.30 19.58 -15.14
N LYS A 209 18.45 19.65 -13.82
CA LYS A 209 18.77 18.51 -12.95
C LYS A 209 17.55 17.61 -12.82
N THR A 210 17.78 16.30 -12.88
CA THR A 210 16.73 15.30 -12.68
C THR A 210 16.26 15.28 -11.22
N MET A 211 14.97 15.48 -11.03
CA MET A 211 14.29 15.42 -9.75
C MET A 211 13.28 14.26 -9.76
N LEU A 212 13.29 13.47 -8.70
CA LEU A 212 12.32 12.40 -8.51
C LEU A 212 11.30 12.80 -7.45
N GLU A 213 10.04 12.54 -7.77
CA GLU A 213 8.97 12.46 -6.79
C GLU A 213 8.68 10.99 -6.57
N PHE A 214 8.82 10.51 -5.33
CA PHE A 214 8.55 9.12 -4.98
C PHE A 214 7.15 8.98 -4.38
N SER A 215 6.68 7.74 -4.22
CA SER A 215 5.39 7.45 -3.60
C SER A 215 4.17 7.95 -4.40
N VAL A 216 4.36 8.15 -5.71
CA VAL A 216 3.33 8.71 -6.59
C VAL A 216 2.27 7.68 -6.97
N MET A 217 1.03 8.14 -7.19
CA MET A 217 0.03 7.40 -7.98
C MET A 217 0.34 7.65 -9.46
N PRO A 218 0.63 6.62 -10.27
CA PRO A 218 0.85 6.81 -11.70
C PRO A 218 -0.37 7.45 -12.35
N SER A 219 -0.18 8.56 -13.05
CA SER A 219 -1.27 9.28 -13.73
C SER A 219 -1.72 8.59 -15.02
N GLN A 220 -0.85 7.74 -15.58
CA GLN A 220 -1.06 6.99 -16.81
C GLN A 220 -0.09 5.79 -16.85
N TYR A 221 -0.26 4.91 -17.84
CA TYR A 221 0.65 3.79 -18.05
C TYR A 221 2.01 4.23 -18.61
N ASP A 222 2.00 5.16 -19.58
CA ASP A 222 3.20 5.63 -20.27
C ASP A 222 4.17 6.32 -19.28
N GLY A 223 5.42 5.88 -19.28
CA GLY A 223 6.44 6.29 -18.32
C GLY A 223 6.54 5.40 -17.07
N TYR A 224 5.68 4.38 -16.94
CA TYR A 224 5.67 3.38 -15.85
C TYR A 224 5.79 1.94 -16.39
N GLU A 225 6.43 1.76 -17.55
CA GLU A 225 6.49 0.47 -18.24
C GLU A 225 7.14 -0.61 -17.37
N GLY A 226 6.50 -1.77 -17.30
CA GLY A 226 6.94 -2.92 -16.51
C GLY A 226 6.43 -2.96 -15.06
N TRP A 227 5.90 -1.86 -14.52
CA TRP A 227 5.41 -1.81 -13.13
C TRP A 227 4.09 -2.57 -12.91
N GLY A 228 3.05 -2.22 -13.67
CA GLY A 228 1.84 -3.04 -13.86
C GLY A 228 0.95 -3.35 -12.65
N ARG A 229 1.20 -2.80 -11.46
CA ARG A 229 0.49 -3.18 -10.21
C ARG A 229 -1.03 -2.93 -10.27
N ILE A 230 -1.47 -1.77 -10.76
CA ILE A 230 -2.90 -1.46 -10.95
C ILE A 230 -3.57 -2.47 -11.88
N THR A 231 -2.92 -2.82 -12.99
CA THR A 231 -3.45 -3.83 -13.93
C THR A 231 -3.53 -5.22 -13.29
N GLN A 232 -2.56 -5.60 -12.46
CA GLN A 232 -2.54 -6.89 -11.76
C GLN A 232 -3.65 -7.00 -10.72
N LEU A 233 -3.83 -5.97 -9.87
CA LEU A 233 -4.95 -5.87 -8.93
C LEU A 233 -6.29 -6.06 -9.63
N ARG A 234 -6.48 -5.35 -10.75
CA ARG A 234 -7.72 -5.41 -11.49
C ARG A 234 -7.99 -6.80 -12.09
N LYS A 235 -6.94 -7.50 -12.53
CA LYS A 235 -7.06 -8.88 -13.03
C LYS A 235 -7.48 -9.85 -11.94
N GLN A 236 -6.92 -9.73 -10.74
CA GLN A 236 -7.21 -10.62 -9.61
C GLN A 236 -8.62 -10.46 -9.08
N ALA A 237 -9.10 -9.22 -9.02
CA ALA A 237 -10.47 -8.90 -8.65
C ALA A 237 -11.53 -9.37 -9.68
N GLY A 238 -11.11 -10.02 -10.78
CA GLY A 238 -12.01 -10.58 -11.77
C GLY A 238 -12.55 -9.55 -12.77
N PHE A 239 -11.99 -8.34 -12.85
CA PHE A 239 -12.43 -7.31 -13.80
C PHE A 239 -12.02 -7.58 -15.26
N VAL A 240 -11.56 -8.79 -15.58
CA VAL A 240 -11.14 -9.17 -16.94
C VAL A 240 -12.37 -9.45 -17.80
N ARG A 241 -12.74 -8.45 -18.61
CA ARG A 241 -13.51 -8.54 -19.87
C ARG A 241 -14.42 -9.77 -20.00
N THR A 242 -15.37 -9.96 -19.11
CA THR A 242 -16.60 -10.61 -19.52
C THR A 242 -17.36 -9.56 -20.33
N PRO A 243 -17.69 -9.80 -21.61
CA PRO A 243 -18.66 -8.97 -22.31
C PRO A 243 -19.91 -8.87 -21.43
N ALA A 244 -20.53 -7.71 -21.35
CA ALA A 244 -21.74 -7.43 -20.58
C ALA A 244 -22.94 -8.24 -21.10
N THR A 245 -22.90 -9.58 -21.00
CA THR A 245 -23.94 -10.48 -21.51
C THR A 245 -25.01 -10.80 -20.47
N ALA A 246 -24.92 -10.23 -19.27
CA ALA A 246 -26.06 -10.08 -18.37
C ALA A 246 -25.80 -8.87 -17.45
N ALA A 247 -26.12 -7.66 -17.93
CA ALA A 247 -26.11 -6.45 -17.09
C ALA A 247 -27.12 -6.51 -15.91
N ASP A 248 -27.92 -7.59 -15.86
CA ASP A 248 -28.98 -7.81 -14.87
C ASP A 248 -28.62 -8.84 -13.79
N GLU A 249 -27.43 -9.47 -13.84
CA GLU A 249 -27.03 -10.48 -12.86
C GLU A 249 -26.08 -9.90 -11.80
N ILE A 250 -26.48 -10.04 -10.54
CA ILE A 250 -25.68 -9.65 -9.38
C ILE A 250 -24.60 -10.71 -9.17
N GLN A 251 -23.34 -10.28 -9.15
CA GLN A 251 -22.17 -11.12 -8.91
C GLN A 251 -21.37 -10.54 -7.74
N GLU A 252 -20.99 -11.38 -6.78
CA GLU A 252 -20.03 -11.01 -5.74
C GLU A 252 -18.64 -10.87 -6.36
N LEU A 253 -17.98 -9.74 -6.14
CA LEU A 253 -16.62 -9.53 -6.62
C LEU A 253 -15.63 -10.31 -5.75
N ASN A 254 -14.66 -10.96 -6.40
CA ASN A 254 -13.62 -11.71 -5.72
C ASN A 254 -12.45 -10.79 -5.33
N ILE A 255 -12.72 -9.83 -4.43
CA ILE A 255 -11.71 -8.96 -3.83
C ILE A 255 -11.45 -9.47 -2.42
N ARG A 256 -10.18 -9.65 -2.06
CA ARG A 256 -9.80 -10.07 -0.70
C ARG A 256 -10.18 -8.97 0.30
N PRO A 257 -10.88 -9.28 1.41
CA PRO A 257 -11.18 -8.30 2.46
C PRO A 257 -9.91 -7.67 3.06
N PHE A 258 -10.02 -6.45 3.58
CA PHE A 258 -8.89 -5.68 4.08
C PHE A 258 -8.11 -6.45 5.15
N ARG A 259 -8.80 -7.03 6.13
CA ARG A 259 -8.16 -7.80 7.21
C ARG A 259 -7.40 -9.03 6.71
N GLN A 260 -7.79 -9.59 5.56
CA GLN A 260 -7.06 -10.68 4.92
C GLN A 260 -5.86 -10.16 4.10
N ALA A 261 -5.99 -8.99 3.46
CA ALA A 261 -4.89 -8.35 2.74
C ALA A 261 -3.72 -7.91 3.66
N VAL A 262 -4.03 -7.57 4.92
CA VAL A 262 -3.02 -7.24 5.95
C VAL A 262 -2.71 -8.40 6.90
N ALA A 263 -3.21 -9.60 6.63
CA ALA A 263 -3.02 -10.74 7.51
C ALA A 263 -1.55 -11.18 7.55
N VAL A 264 -1.07 -11.49 8.75
CA VAL A 264 0.20 -12.18 8.93
C VAL A 264 -0.07 -13.67 8.78
N GLU A 265 0.29 -14.27 7.64
CA GLU A 265 0.20 -15.73 7.52
C GLU A 265 1.29 -16.40 8.40
N PRO A 266 0.93 -17.30 9.32
CA PRO A 266 1.91 -18.03 10.11
C PRO A 266 2.55 -19.15 9.27
N GLY A 267 3.84 -19.04 9.01
CA GLY A 267 4.68 -20.15 8.53
C GLY A 267 5.64 -19.79 7.41
N PRO A 268 6.60 -20.68 7.07
CA PRO A 268 7.59 -20.48 6.00
C PRO A 268 6.99 -20.57 4.59
N ALA A 269 5.66 -20.60 4.46
CA ALA A 269 4.98 -20.52 3.18
C ALA A 269 4.95 -19.06 2.71
N LEU A 270 6.08 -18.59 2.19
CA LEU A 270 6.23 -17.45 1.26
C LEU A 270 5.40 -17.63 -0.03
N LYS A 271 4.32 -18.43 -0.02
CA LYS A 271 3.49 -18.68 -1.19
C LYS A 271 2.61 -17.46 -1.43
N GLN A 272 3.12 -16.60 -2.30
CA GLN A 272 2.40 -15.57 -3.03
C GLN A 272 1.92 -14.39 -2.17
N LEU A 273 2.87 -13.69 -1.53
CA LEU A 273 2.61 -12.27 -1.32
C LEU A 273 2.44 -11.63 -2.70
N ASP A 274 1.28 -11.03 -2.92
CA ASP A 274 1.08 -10.24 -4.11
C ASP A 274 1.59 -8.83 -3.88
N TYR A 275 2.68 -8.49 -4.57
CA TYR A 275 3.27 -7.15 -4.56
C TYR A 275 2.26 -6.05 -4.92
N SER A 276 1.25 -6.37 -5.74
CA SER A 276 0.24 -5.40 -6.16
C SER A 276 -0.74 -5.09 -5.03
N GLU A 277 -1.23 -6.12 -4.33
CA GLU A 277 -2.03 -5.95 -3.11
C GLU A 277 -1.23 -5.28 -1.99
N ALA A 278 0.01 -5.71 -1.73
CA ALA A 278 0.87 -5.11 -0.73
C ALA A 278 1.12 -3.61 -0.99
N TRP A 279 1.43 -3.25 -2.24
CA TRP A 279 1.55 -1.87 -2.67
C TRP A 279 0.25 -1.09 -2.45
N ALA A 280 -0.89 -1.61 -2.92
CA ALA A 280 -2.17 -0.92 -2.83
C ALA A 280 -2.60 -0.69 -1.39
N VAL A 281 -2.39 -1.66 -0.49
CA VAL A 281 -2.64 -1.49 0.95
C VAL A 281 -1.77 -0.37 1.52
N CYS A 282 -0.46 -0.37 1.24
CA CYS A 282 0.45 0.65 1.75
C CYS A 282 0.13 2.05 1.19
N TRP A 283 -0.26 2.14 -0.08
CA TRP A 283 -0.72 3.38 -0.69
C TRP A 283 -2.04 3.85 -0.07
N PHE A 284 -3.01 2.95 0.05
CA PHE A 284 -4.32 3.20 0.66
C PHE A 284 -4.18 3.77 2.07
N LEU A 285 -3.44 3.12 2.95
CA LEU A 285 -3.24 3.57 4.34
C LEU A 285 -2.48 4.90 4.43
N ASN A 286 -1.57 5.17 3.51
CA ASN A 286 -0.80 6.42 3.49
C ASN A 286 -1.57 7.61 2.93
N VAL A 287 -2.52 7.38 2.04
CA VAL A 287 -3.16 8.45 1.26
C VAL A 287 -4.63 8.67 1.67
N HIS A 288 -5.28 7.68 2.27
CA HIS A 288 -6.67 7.79 2.71
C HIS A 288 -6.84 8.89 3.78
N PRO A 289 -7.61 9.97 3.51
CA PRO A 289 -7.72 11.13 4.39
C PRO A 289 -8.21 10.76 5.81
N GLY A 290 -9.07 9.75 5.92
CA GLY A 290 -9.58 9.27 7.20
C GLY A 290 -8.61 8.35 7.95
N PHE A 291 -7.59 7.77 7.29
CA PHE A 291 -6.74 6.73 7.92
C PHE A 291 -5.33 7.22 8.24
N GLN A 292 -4.90 8.32 7.64
CA GLN A 292 -3.57 8.90 7.86
C GLN A 292 -3.26 9.13 9.35
N GLU A 293 -4.22 9.60 10.14
CA GLU A 293 -4.01 9.85 11.56
C GLU A 293 -3.77 8.58 12.38
N HIS A 294 -4.41 7.47 11.99
CA HIS A 294 -4.22 6.16 12.62
C HIS A 294 -2.94 5.49 12.15
N TRP A 295 -2.48 5.85 10.94
CA TRP A 295 -1.33 5.24 10.29
C TRP A 295 0.01 5.92 10.63
N GLU A 296 0.01 7.24 10.85
CA GLU A 296 1.22 8.02 11.13
C GLU A 296 2.10 7.42 12.25
N PRO A 297 1.55 6.94 13.38
CA PRO A 297 2.37 6.39 14.46
C PRO A 297 3.13 5.12 14.08
N LEU A 298 2.64 4.36 13.10
CA LEU A 298 3.23 3.08 12.68
C LEU A 298 4.53 3.29 11.89
N ARG A 299 4.73 4.46 11.30
CA ARG A 299 5.88 4.78 10.45
C ARG A 299 7.22 4.66 11.19
N HIS A 300 7.20 4.80 12.50
CA HIS A 300 8.39 4.70 13.35
C HIS A 300 8.54 3.34 14.03
N MET A 301 7.60 2.41 13.82
CA MET A 301 7.63 1.07 14.39
C MET A 301 8.46 0.16 13.48
N ARG A 302 9.69 -0.11 13.93
CA ARG A 302 10.69 -0.86 13.14
C ARG A 302 10.84 -2.32 13.54
N THR A 303 10.07 -2.78 14.54
CA THR A 303 10.09 -4.19 14.96
C THR A 303 8.77 -4.89 14.66
N PHE A 304 8.82 -6.20 14.41
CA PHE A 304 7.63 -7.00 14.13
C PHE A 304 6.57 -6.82 15.23
N ARG A 305 6.99 -6.97 16.49
CA ARG A 305 6.09 -6.92 17.65
C ARG A 305 5.45 -5.54 17.83
N SER A 306 6.24 -4.47 17.78
CA SER A 306 5.72 -3.12 17.99
C SER A 306 4.78 -2.71 16.87
N PHE A 307 5.16 -3.00 15.63
CA PHE A 307 4.35 -2.73 14.45
C PHE A 307 3.03 -3.49 14.50
N THR A 308 3.06 -4.81 14.71
CA THR A 308 1.85 -5.65 14.69
C THR A 308 0.86 -5.23 15.77
N ALA A 309 1.34 -4.91 16.98
CA ALA A 309 0.47 -4.44 18.06
C ALA A 309 -0.18 -3.08 17.75
N ALA A 310 0.60 -2.13 17.19
CA ALA A 310 0.08 -0.82 16.80
C ALA A 310 -0.90 -0.92 15.62
N ALA A 311 -0.59 -1.75 14.62
CA ALA A 311 -1.44 -2.01 13.47
C ALA A 311 -2.77 -2.65 13.87
N GLU A 312 -2.75 -3.66 14.74
CA GLU A 312 -3.99 -4.28 15.21
C GLU A 312 -4.89 -3.26 15.93
N ALA A 313 -4.30 -2.41 16.78
CA ALA A 313 -5.03 -1.35 17.47
C ALA A 313 -5.61 -0.31 16.49
N ALA A 314 -4.86 0.09 15.47
CA ALA A 314 -5.32 1.01 14.43
C ALA A 314 -6.47 0.39 13.62
N PHE A 315 -6.31 -0.85 13.16
CA PHE A 315 -7.34 -1.52 12.36
C PHE A 315 -8.61 -1.82 13.14
N GLU A 316 -8.52 -2.02 14.46
CA GLU A 316 -9.71 -2.16 15.31
C GLU A 316 -10.49 -0.85 15.41
N GLN A 317 -9.79 0.29 15.47
CA GLN A 317 -10.43 1.62 15.47
C GLN A 317 -11.10 1.93 14.12
N LEU A 318 -10.47 1.53 13.01
CA LEU A 318 -11.05 1.69 11.68
C LEU A 318 -12.26 0.77 11.45
N GLY A 319 -12.31 -0.38 12.12
CA GLY A 319 -13.46 -1.28 12.13
C GLY A 319 -13.92 -1.71 10.73
N SER A 320 -15.24 -1.72 10.52
CA SER A 320 -15.85 -2.09 9.23
C SER A 320 -15.68 -1.03 8.13
N LEU A 321 -15.27 0.19 8.48
CA LEU A 321 -15.03 1.25 7.48
C LEU A 321 -13.86 0.86 6.58
N ALA A 322 -12.73 0.43 7.17
CA ALA A 322 -11.58 -0.03 6.38
C ALA A 322 -11.90 -1.22 5.49
N GLU A 323 -12.78 -2.13 5.92
CA GLU A 323 -13.21 -3.26 5.09
C GLU A 323 -14.00 -2.76 3.86
N ALA A 324 -15.02 -1.92 4.06
CA ALA A 324 -15.81 -1.37 2.97
C ALA A 324 -14.98 -0.50 2.03
N ASP A 325 -14.18 0.42 2.59
CA ASP A 325 -13.37 1.36 1.82
C ASP A 325 -12.34 0.65 0.97
N TRP A 326 -11.69 -0.37 1.51
CA TRP A 326 -10.72 -1.18 0.78
C TRP A 326 -11.35 -1.88 -0.43
N LEU A 327 -12.54 -2.47 -0.27
CA LEU A 327 -13.21 -3.18 -1.36
C LEU A 327 -13.63 -2.21 -2.46
N LEU A 328 -14.23 -1.07 -2.09
CA LEU A 328 -14.67 -0.04 -3.02
C LEU A 328 -13.47 0.62 -3.73
N PHE A 329 -12.38 0.91 -3.02
CA PHE A 329 -11.12 1.41 -3.56
C PHE A 329 -10.50 0.41 -4.56
N SER A 330 -10.37 -0.86 -4.16
CA SER A 330 -9.80 -1.92 -5.02
C SER A 330 -10.62 -2.12 -6.29
N GLU A 331 -11.93 -1.87 -6.19
CA GLU A 331 -12.83 -1.89 -7.33
C GLU A 331 -12.61 -0.69 -8.26
N THR A 332 -12.31 0.52 -7.77
CA THR A 332 -12.24 1.74 -8.60
C THR A 332 -10.85 2.21 -8.98
N ILE A 333 -9.80 1.69 -8.33
CA ILE A 333 -8.42 2.12 -8.56
C ILE A 333 -8.06 2.03 -10.04
N CYS A 334 -7.56 3.14 -10.58
CA CYS A 334 -6.94 3.22 -11.88
C CYS A 334 -5.83 4.27 -11.87
N GLU A 335 -5.11 4.35 -12.97
CA GLU A 335 -4.16 5.42 -13.20
C GLU A 335 -4.86 6.79 -13.05
N GLY A 336 -4.18 7.73 -12.38
CA GLY A 336 -4.70 9.07 -12.11
C GLY A 336 -5.66 9.17 -10.93
N PHE A 337 -5.88 8.10 -10.15
CA PHE A 337 -6.78 8.11 -8.98
C PHE A 337 -6.55 9.34 -8.10
N ASP A 338 -7.61 10.14 -7.92
CA ASP A 338 -7.59 11.35 -7.08
C ASP A 338 -8.07 11.02 -5.66
N PRO A 339 -7.19 10.99 -4.64
CA PRO A 339 -7.58 10.62 -3.28
C PRO A 339 -8.54 11.63 -2.62
N GLU A 340 -8.53 12.90 -3.03
CA GLU A 340 -9.44 13.88 -2.43
C GLU A 340 -10.89 13.65 -2.83
N ARG A 341 -11.11 13.03 -3.99
CA ARG A 341 -12.43 12.86 -4.62
C ARG A 341 -12.89 11.41 -4.69
N CYS A 342 -11.95 10.46 -4.70
CA CYS A 342 -12.23 9.08 -5.10
C CYS A 342 -12.22 8.06 -3.98
N PHE A 343 -11.80 8.42 -2.78
CA PHE A 343 -12.10 7.56 -1.63
C PHE A 343 -13.59 7.58 -1.30
N PRO A 344 -14.14 6.46 -0.81
CA PRO A 344 -15.57 6.36 -0.57
C PRO A 344 -16.04 7.38 0.47
N VAL A 345 -17.22 7.94 0.22
CA VAL A 345 -17.80 8.99 1.04
C VAL A 345 -18.87 8.36 1.95
N HIS A 346 -18.52 8.20 3.21
CA HIS A 346 -19.43 7.78 4.26
C HIS A 346 -20.42 8.87 4.65
N ARG A 347 -21.61 8.46 5.10
CA ARG A 347 -22.58 9.40 5.67
C ARG A 347 -22.20 9.73 7.12
N PRO A 348 -22.13 11.02 7.51
CA PRO A 348 -21.81 11.41 8.89
C PRO A 348 -22.80 10.85 9.92
N ASP A 349 -24.07 10.74 9.53
CA ASP A 349 -25.16 10.24 10.38
C ASP A 349 -25.49 8.77 10.12
N ALA A 350 -24.52 7.98 9.62
CA ALA A 350 -24.66 6.54 9.48
C ALA A 350 -24.65 5.84 10.85
N GLU A 351 -25.60 6.15 11.73
CA GLU A 351 -25.95 5.21 12.78
C GLU A 351 -26.41 3.89 12.12
N ALA A 352 -26.46 2.81 12.91
CA ALA A 352 -27.04 1.54 12.48
C ALA A 352 -28.56 1.74 12.22
N GLY A 353 -28.88 2.35 11.09
CA GLY A 353 -30.22 2.68 10.66
C GLY A 353 -31.05 1.42 10.47
N GLU A 354 -32.36 1.58 10.56
CA GLU A 354 -33.28 0.48 10.31
C GLU A 354 -33.21 0.04 8.84
N TYR A 355 -33.43 -1.26 8.61
CA TYR A 355 -33.60 -1.78 7.26
C TYR A 355 -34.84 -1.17 6.60
N LEU A 356 -34.74 -0.90 5.29
CA LEU A 356 -35.84 -0.38 4.47
C LEU A 356 -37.10 -1.22 4.68
N SER A 357 -38.18 -0.56 5.09
CA SER A 357 -39.52 -1.12 5.26
C SER A 357 -40.47 -0.66 4.15
N GLU A 358 -41.62 -1.33 4.02
CA GLU A 358 -42.62 -1.06 2.96
C GLU A 358 -43.09 0.40 2.88
N SER A 359 -43.12 1.12 4.02
CA SER A 359 -43.62 2.49 4.10
C SER A 359 -42.52 3.55 3.97
N GLN A 360 -41.25 3.15 3.89
CA GLN A 360 -40.12 4.07 3.84
C GLN A 360 -39.74 4.44 2.39
N SER A 361 -39.40 5.71 2.23
CA SER A 361 -38.81 6.28 1.02
C SER A 361 -37.61 7.12 1.43
N PHE A 362 -36.50 6.97 0.72
CA PHE A 362 -35.30 7.77 0.91
C PHE A 362 -35.07 8.64 -0.32
N GLU A 363 -34.71 9.90 -0.10
CA GLU A 363 -34.24 10.82 -1.12
C GLU A 363 -32.86 11.35 -0.73
N PHE A 364 -31.92 11.31 -1.67
CA PHE A 364 -30.56 11.78 -1.47
C PHE A 364 -29.90 12.14 -2.81
N ASP A 365 -28.79 12.89 -2.74
CA ASP A 365 -28.03 13.28 -3.91
C ASP A 365 -26.78 12.41 -4.08
N VAL A 366 -26.46 12.10 -5.34
CA VAL A 366 -25.21 11.43 -5.73
C VAL A 366 -24.42 12.42 -6.59
N ARG A 367 -23.30 12.89 -6.04
CA ARG A 367 -22.42 13.87 -6.71
C ARG A 367 -21.58 13.22 -7.80
N SER A 368 -21.35 13.96 -8.88
CA SER A 368 -20.55 13.51 -10.04
C SER A 368 -19.04 13.64 -9.83
N ASP A 369 -18.62 14.59 -8.98
CA ASP A 369 -17.22 14.85 -8.61
C ASP A 369 -16.71 13.93 -7.48
N ARG A 370 -17.50 12.92 -7.12
CA ARG A 370 -17.20 11.95 -6.06
C ARG A 370 -17.35 10.54 -6.58
N ASP A 371 -16.56 9.64 -6.04
CA ASP A 371 -16.67 8.21 -6.31
C ASP A 371 -17.82 7.60 -5.48
N TRP A 372 -17.67 6.38 -4.97
CA TRP A 372 -18.69 5.68 -4.20
C TRP A 372 -19.17 6.51 -2.99
N GLN A 373 -20.48 6.70 -2.92
CA GLN A 373 -21.18 7.46 -1.89
C GLN A 373 -22.17 6.55 -1.16
N GLU A 374 -22.07 6.48 0.15
CA GLU A 374 -22.95 5.68 0.99
C GLU A 374 -24.38 6.25 0.97
N SER A 375 -25.37 5.40 0.74
CA SER A 375 -26.78 5.79 0.83
C SER A 375 -27.38 5.46 2.20
N PRO A 376 -28.53 6.03 2.56
CA PRO A 376 -29.26 5.61 3.76
C PRO A 376 -29.96 4.24 3.60
N VAL A 377 -29.86 3.60 2.43
CA VAL A 377 -30.66 2.43 2.08
C VAL A 377 -29.97 1.16 2.55
N ARG A 378 -30.48 0.60 3.65
CA ARG A 378 -30.09 -0.70 4.19
C ARG A 378 -31.12 -1.76 3.81
N LEU A 379 -30.68 -2.91 3.33
CA LEU A 379 -31.57 -3.98 2.84
C LEU A 379 -31.24 -5.30 3.49
N ARG A 380 -32.26 -6.10 3.81
CA ARG A 380 -32.08 -7.51 4.15
C ARG A 380 -31.96 -8.33 2.89
N ALA A 381 -31.26 -9.47 2.98
CA ALA A 381 -31.19 -10.44 1.89
C ALA A 381 -32.60 -10.78 1.36
N GLY A 382 -32.78 -10.70 0.04
CA GLY A 382 -34.04 -10.95 -0.65
C GLY A 382 -34.99 -9.75 -0.73
N ASN A 383 -34.84 -8.72 0.10
CA ASN A 383 -35.66 -7.51 0.02
C ASN A 383 -35.48 -6.83 -1.34
N ARG A 384 -36.59 -6.38 -1.92
CA ARG A 384 -36.58 -5.67 -3.19
C ARG A 384 -36.68 -4.17 -2.98
N VAL A 385 -35.91 -3.42 -3.74
CA VAL A 385 -35.89 -1.96 -3.75
C VAL A 385 -36.13 -1.46 -5.16
N ARG A 386 -36.98 -0.45 -5.30
CA ARG A 386 -37.06 0.37 -6.51
C ARG A 386 -36.18 1.59 -6.29
N ILE A 387 -35.26 1.82 -7.22
CA ILE A 387 -34.35 2.94 -7.24
C ILE A 387 -34.70 3.78 -8.47
N MET A 388 -34.86 5.09 -8.30
CA MET A 388 -35.12 6.04 -9.38
C MET A 388 -34.08 7.15 -9.36
N GLY A 389 -33.51 7.46 -10.51
CA GLY A 389 -32.57 8.57 -10.70
C GLY A 389 -33.21 9.69 -11.51
N ALA A 390 -32.97 10.94 -11.11
CA ALA A 390 -33.38 12.13 -11.85
C ALA A 390 -32.32 13.23 -11.78
N GLY A 391 -32.41 14.20 -12.69
CA GLY A 391 -31.50 15.35 -12.75
C GLY A 391 -30.51 15.28 -13.90
N ARG A 392 -29.53 16.18 -13.87
CA ARG A 392 -28.47 16.33 -14.87
C ARG A 392 -27.17 16.71 -14.21
N CYS A 393 -26.07 16.18 -14.74
CA CYS A 393 -24.72 16.59 -14.36
C CYS A 393 -23.86 16.78 -15.61
N GLN A 394 -22.68 17.36 -15.42
CA GLN A 394 -21.66 17.51 -16.44
C GLN A 394 -20.53 16.54 -16.12
N ILE A 395 -20.09 15.80 -17.14
CA ILE A 395 -18.99 14.84 -17.06
C ILE A 395 -17.97 15.10 -18.18
N ARG A 396 -16.69 14.90 -17.88
CA ARG A 396 -15.65 14.99 -18.91
C ARG A 396 -15.51 13.66 -19.66
N GLY A 397 -15.71 13.70 -20.98
CA GLY A 397 -15.44 12.57 -21.88
C GLY A 397 -14.31 12.93 -22.84
N GLY A 398 -13.08 12.56 -22.50
CA GLY A 398 -11.89 12.97 -23.24
C GLY A 398 -11.66 14.49 -23.15
N SER A 399 -11.62 15.17 -24.30
CA SER A 399 -11.44 16.63 -24.37
C SER A 399 -12.74 17.44 -24.25
N GLU A 400 -13.90 16.79 -24.23
CA GLU A 400 -15.21 17.45 -24.25
C GLU A 400 -15.96 17.30 -22.92
N ILE A 401 -16.83 18.25 -22.61
CA ILE A 401 -17.74 18.22 -21.46
C ILE A 401 -19.12 17.84 -21.98
N TRP A 402 -19.72 16.81 -21.41
CA TRP A 402 -21.02 16.30 -21.79
C TRP A 402 -22.03 16.52 -20.68
N GLU A 403 -23.21 17.02 -21.03
CA GLU A 403 -24.37 16.93 -20.14
C GLU A 403 -24.92 15.51 -20.19
N THR A 404 -25.14 14.92 -19.01
CA THR A 404 -25.69 13.57 -18.88
C THR A 404 -26.88 13.54 -17.94
N GLU A 405 -27.79 12.62 -18.22
CA GLU A 405 -28.91 12.21 -17.36
C GLU A 405 -28.59 10.83 -16.77
N PRO A 406 -29.38 10.29 -15.82
CA PRO A 406 -29.05 9.04 -15.11
C PRO A 406 -28.79 7.83 -16.00
N GLN A 407 -29.32 7.77 -17.23
CA GLN A 407 -29.01 6.71 -18.19
C GLN A 407 -27.58 6.75 -18.78
N GLY A 408 -26.84 7.85 -18.63
CA GLY A 408 -25.51 8.04 -19.23
C GLY A 408 -25.53 8.48 -20.70
N ILE A 409 -24.34 8.69 -21.25
CA ILE A 409 -24.10 8.98 -22.67
C ILE A 409 -23.65 7.72 -23.42
N SER A 410 -24.22 7.44 -24.59
CA SER A 410 -23.96 6.20 -25.33
C SER A 410 -22.75 6.26 -26.27
N ILE A 411 -21.95 7.32 -26.20
CA ILE A 411 -20.77 7.55 -27.05
C ILE A 411 -19.45 7.15 -26.39
N ASP A 412 -19.43 7.08 -25.05
CA ASP A 412 -18.25 6.72 -24.27
C ASP A 412 -18.64 5.81 -23.11
N PHE A 413 -17.73 4.95 -22.67
CA PHE A 413 -18.01 3.88 -21.73
C PHE A 413 -16.86 3.72 -20.73
N PHE A 414 -17.20 3.70 -19.44
CA PHE A 414 -16.29 3.28 -18.39
C PHE A 414 -16.70 1.89 -17.87
N LYS A 415 -15.75 0.95 -17.89
CA LYS A 415 -15.96 -0.47 -17.55
C LYS A 415 -17.14 -1.13 -18.29
N GLY A 416 -17.38 -0.74 -19.54
CA GLY A 416 -18.46 -1.29 -20.36
C GLY A 416 -19.86 -0.76 -20.04
N ILE A 417 -19.97 0.16 -19.07
CA ILE A 417 -21.20 0.90 -18.76
C ILE A 417 -21.08 2.29 -19.40
N PRO A 418 -22.14 2.85 -19.99
CA PRO A 418 -22.11 4.21 -20.53
C PRO A 418 -21.58 5.23 -19.51
N LEU A 419 -20.78 6.19 -19.98
CA LEU A 419 -20.24 7.23 -19.13
C LEU A 419 -21.39 8.08 -18.56
N GLY A 420 -21.31 8.48 -17.29
CA GLY A 420 -22.35 9.29 -16.66
C GLY A 420 -23.60 8.53 -16.20
N THR A 421 -23.67 7.21 -16.40
CA THR A 421 -24.78 6.39 -15.88
C THR A 421 -24.77 6.40 -14.35
N LEU A 422 -25.93 6.55 -13.72
CA LEU A 422 -26.11 6.26 -12.29
C LEU A 422 -25.92 4.77 -12.07
N VAL A 423 -24.95 4.40 -11.24
CA VAL A 423 -24.66 3.01 -10.88
C VAL A 423 -24.78 2.80 -9.37
N CYS A 424 -25.06 1.57 -8.97
CA CYS A 424 -24.98 1.17 -7.57
C CYS A 424 -24.18 -0.13 -7.37
N THR A 425 -23.78 -0.37 -6.14
CA THR A 425 -23.27 -1.66 -5.66
C THR A 425 -23.83 -1.97 -4.27
N PHE A 426 -23.93 -3.25 -3.94
CA PHE A 426 -24.21 -3.71 -2.59
C PHE A 426 -22.90 -3.86 -1.84
N VAL A 427 -22.82 -3.30 -0.64
CA VAL A 427 -21.75 -3.58 0.33
C VAL A 427 -22.39 -4.35 1.48
N SER A 428 -21.85 -5.51 1.84
CA SER A 428 -22.41 -6.32 2.93
C SER A 428 -22.38 -5.56 4.25
N ALA A 429 -23.29 -5.89 5.17
CA ALA A 429 -23.41 -5.20 6.46
C ALA A 429 -22.12 -5.27 7.31
N ASP A 430 -21.27 -6.27 7.10
CA ASP A 430 -19.94 -6.41 7.73
C ASP A 430 -18.80 -5.75 6.92
N GLY A 431 -19.09 -5.16 5.76
CA GLY A 431 -18.13 -4.51 4.88
C GLY A 431 -17.20 -5.45 4.11
N ARG A 432 -17.42 -6.78 4.17
CA ARG A 432 -16.46 -7.77 3.65
C ARG A 432 -16.78 -8.31 2.25
N LYS A 433 -17.90 -7.92 1.68
CA LYS A 433 -18.32 -8.32 0.33
C LYS A 433 -18.88 -7.12 -0.41
N ILE A 434 -18.61 -7.05 -1.71
CA ILE A 434 -19.27 -6.12 -2.60
C ILE A 434 -19.80 -6.84 -3.85
N SER A 435 -20.88 -6.31 -4.44
CA SER A 435 -21.33 -6.76 -5.75
C SER A 435 -20.57 -6.07 -6.88
N ASN A 436 -20.72 -6.57 -8.09
CA ASN A 436 -20.42 -5.84 -9.32
C ASN A 436 -21.22 -4.52 -9.40
N ARG A 437 -20.74 -3.61 -10.26
CA ARG A 437 -21.45 -2.38 -10.63
C ARG A 437 -22.74 -2.71 -11.39
N LEU A 438 -23.84 -2.13 -10.95
CA LEU A 438 -25.17 -2.32 -11.53
C LEU A 438 -25.65 -1.00 -12.16
N PRO A 439 -25.99 -0.97 -13.46
CA PRO A 439 -26.45 0.23 -14.13
C PRO A 439 -27.91 0.53 -13.77
N VAL A 440 -28.12 1.42 -12.79
CA VAL A 440 -29.45 1.86 -12.35
C VAL A 440 -30.17 2.61 -13.45
N GLY A 441 -29.48 3.53 -14.12
CA GLY A 441 -30.12 4.39 -15.11
C GLY A 441 -31.19 5.29 -14.48
N ARG A 442 -32.34 5.41 -15.16
CA ARG A 442 -33.51 6.17 -14.67
C ARG A 442 -34.30 5.43 -13.60
N GLU A 443 -34.42 4.11 -13.73
CA GLU A 443 -35.16 3.27 -12.80
C GLU A 443 -34.60 1.84 -12.83
N MET A 444 -34.46 1.23 -11.67
CA MET A 444 -34.15 -0.19 -11.51
C MET A 444 -34.92 -0.76 -10.32
N VAL A 445 -35.37 -2.00 -10.44
CA VAL A 445 -35.89 -2.79 -9.31
C VAL A 445 -34.98 -3.98 -9.11
N ILE A 446 -34.44 -4.14 -7.91
CA ILE A 446 -33.44 -5.16 -7.62
C ILE A 446 -33.65 -5.78 -6.24
N ALA A 447 -33.28 -7.06 -6.09
CA ALA A 447 -33.28 -7.75 -4.80
C ALA A 447 -31.87 -7.75 -4.20
N ALA A 448 -31.75 -7.49 -2.91
CA ALA A 448 -30.46 -7.55 -2.23
C ALA A 448 -29.95 -9.00 -2.11
N PRO A 449 -28.70 -9.30 -2.50
CA PRO A 449 -28.15 -10.66 -2.41
C PRO A 449 -27.84 -11.09 -0.98
N TYR A 450 -27.62 -10.13 -0.08
CA TYR A 450 -27.29 -10.30 1.33
C TYR A 450 -27.69 -9.05 2.11
N ASP A 451 -27.64 -9.12 3.44
CA ASP A 451 -27.81 -7.95 4.31
C ASP A 451 -26.73 -6.91 3.95
N SER A 452 -27.17 -5.73 3.51
CA SER A 452 -26.29 -4.78 2.80
C SER A 452 -26.70 -3.32 2.95
N VAL A 453 -25.77 -2.45 2.62
CA VAL A 453 -25.96 -1.03 2.34
C VAL A 453 -25.77 -0.80 0.85
N LEU A 454 -26.64 -0.02 0.22
CA LEU A 454 -26.42 0.42 -1.16
C LEU A 454 -25.46 1.61 -1.20
N TRP A 455 -24.50 1.52 -2.12
CA TRP A 455 -23.57 2.58 -2.46
C TRP A 455 -23.79 3.01 -3.90
N PHE A 456 -23.64 4.31 -4.17
CA PHE A 456 -23.93 4.90 -5.46
C PHE A 456 -22.76 5.70 -6.00
N GLN A 457 -22.68 5.79 -7.32
CA GLN A 457 -21.67 6.53 -8.04
C GLN A 457 -22.27 6.98 -9.38
N ILE A 458 -21.74 8.07 -9.95
CA ILE A 458 -21.95 8.40 -11.36
C ILE A 458 -20.77 7.81 -12.14
N ASN A 459 -21.05 6.92 -13.09
CA ASN A 459 -20.06 6.07 -13.76
C ASN A 459 -19.03 6.90 -14.53
N ASP A 460 -17.80 6.89 -14.03
CA ASP A 460 -16.63 7.58 -14.60
C ASP A 460 -15.35 6.99 -13.99
N SER A 461 -14.21 7.21 -14.63
CA SER A 461 -12.90 6.89 -14.11
C SER A 461 -12.57 7.74 -12.89
N SER A 462 -11.98 7.12 -11.86
CA SER A 462 -11.44 7.83 -10.69
C SER A 462 -10.34 8.84 -11.05
N GLY A 463 -9.73 8.75 -12.24
CA GLY A 463 -8.78 9.74 -12.73
C GLY A 463 -9.38 10.95 -13.46
N SER A 464 -10.70 10.98 -13.69
CA SER A 464 -11.36 12.03 -14.50
C SER A 464 -12.37 12.88 -13.73
N ARG A 465 -12.59 12.59 -12.44
CA ARG A 465 -13.67 13.21 -11.64
C ARG A 465 -13.49 14.69 -11.32
N ALA A 466 -12.27 15.21 -11.40
CA ALA A 466 -11.95 16.58 -10.97
C ALA A 466 -12.70 17.66 -11.78
N ASP A 467 -13.11 17.33 -13.00
CA ASP A 467 -13.82 18.22 -13.92
C ASP A 467 -15.33 17.96 -14.00
N ASN A 468 -15.85 17.06 -13.18
CA ASN A 468 -17.28 16.76 -13.14
C ASN A 468 -18.03 17.78 -12.28
N GLU A 469 -19.25 18.13 -12.68
CA GLU A 469 -20.08 19.10 -11.96
C GLU A 469 -21.54 18.63 -11.84
N GLY A 470 -22.15 18.88 -10.67
CA GLY A 470 -23.56 18.55 -10.40
C GLY A 470 -23.78 17.17 -9.78
N SER A 471 -25.05 16.79 -9.68
CA SER A 471 -25.50 15.57 -8.99
C SER A 471 -26.76 15.00 -9.63
N PHE A 472 -27.05 13.74 -9.31
CA PHE A 472 -28.37 13.15 -9.53
C PHE A 472 -29.13 13.06 -8.21
N GLN A 473 -30.42 13.38 -8.25
CA GLN A 473 -31.35 13.05 -7.18
C GLN A 473 -31.73 11.58 -7.31
N VAL A 474 -31.59 10.82 -6.22
CA VAL A 474 -31.96 9.42 -6.15
C VAL A 474 -33.09 9.24 -5.14
N THR A 475 -34.12 8.51 -5.56
CA THR A 475 -35.21 8.04 -4.69
C THR A 475 -35.14 6.53 -4.57
N ALA A 476 -35.23 6.00 -3.35
CA ALA A 476 -35.26 4.56 -3.09
C ALA A 476 -36.48 4.19 -2.22
N THR A 477 -37.31 3.27 -2.71
CA THR A 477 -38.51 2.78 -2.02
C THR A 477 -38.54 1.26 -2.02
N ALA A 478 -39.23 0.65 -1.05
CA ALA A 478 -39.50 -0.78 -1.13
C ALA A 478 -40.25 -1.11 -2.44
N ALA A 479 -39.93 -2.25 -3.04
CA ALA A 479 -40.67 -2.83 -4.16
C ALA A 479 -41.31 -4.14 -3.69
N ASP A 480 -42.51 -4.45 -4.18
CA ASP A 480 -43.34 -5.58 -3.73
C ASP A 480 -42.50 -6.84 -3.43
N PHE A 481 -42.56 -7.28 -2.16
CA PHE A 481 -41.78 -8.36 -1.56
C PHE A 481 -42.07 -9.74 -2.16
#